data_AF-A0A2I3SG73-F1
#
_entry.id   AF-A0A2I3SG73-F1
#
_cell.length_a   1.000
_cell.length_b   1.000
_cell.length_c   1.000
_cell.angle_alpha   90.00
_cell.angle_beta   90.00
_cell.angle_gamma   90.00
#
_symmetry.space_group_name_H-M   'P 1'
#
loop_
_entity.id
_entity.type
_entity.pdbx_description
1 polymer ?
#
loop_
_entity_poly.entity_id
_entity_poly.type
_entity_poly.pdbx_seq_one_letter_code
_entity_poly.pdbx_strand_id
1 'polypeptide(L)'
;MAAEEPQQQKQEPLGSDSEGVNCLAYDEAIMAQQDRIQQEFMDLIEQVEKQTSVADLLASFNDQSTSDYLVVYLRLLTSGYLQRESKFFEHFIEGGRTVKEFCQQEVEPMCKESDHIHIIALAQALSVSIQVEYMDRGEGGTTNPHIFPEGSEPKVYLLYRPGHYDILYK
;
A
#
# COMPACT_ATOMS: atom_id res chain seq x y z
N MET A 1 59.28 -9.80 17.16
CA MET A 1 58.28 -9.58 18.22
C MET A 1 58.36 -8.13 18.65
N ALA A 2 57.50 -7.29 18.09
CA ALA A 2 57.03 -6.02 18.65
C ALA A 2 55.76 -5.69 17.86
N ALA A 3 54.66 -5.50 18.58
CA ALA A 3 53.29 -5.52 18.09
C ALA A 3 52.91 -4.22 17.37
N GLU A 4 52.13 -4.34 16.29
CA GLU A 4 51.42 -3.24 15.65
C GLU A 4 50.27 -2.76 16.54
N GLU A 5 50.16 -1.45 16.73
CA GLU A 5 49.00 -0.79 17.33
C GLU A 5 47.84 -0.73 16.31
N PRO A 6 46.59 -1.05 16.69
CA PRO A 6 45.45 -0.92 15.79
C PRO A 6 44.93 0.54 15.77
N GLN A 7 44.83 1.09 14.55
CA GLN A 7 44.17 2.37 14.28
C GLN A 7 42.67 2.28 14.63
N GLN A 8 42.23 3.06 15.63
CA GLN A 8 40.82 3.26 15.92
C GLN A 8 40.18 4.11 14.83
N GLN A 9 39.34 3.47 14.00
CA GLN A 9 38.49 4.13 13.04
C GLN A 9 37.31 4.76 13.80
N LYS A 10 37.31 6.10 13.84
CA LYS A 10 36.30 6.93 14.50
C LYS A 10 34.99 6.83 13.68
N GLN A 11 34.01 6.09 14.17
CA GLN A 11 32.65 6.08 13.61
C GLN A 11 31.99 7.45 13.87
N GLU A 12 31.56 8.11 12.79
CA GLU A 12 30.68 9.27 12.85
C GLU A 12 29.23 8.79 13.12
N PRO A 13 28.43 9.49 13.94
CA PRO A 13 27.06 9.08 14.20
C PRO A 13 26.19 9.39 12.98
N LEU A 14 25.49 8.36 12.49
CA LEU A 14 24.45 8.49 11.48
C LEU A 14 23.32 9.37 12.06
N GLY A 15 23.02 10.48 11.39
CA GLY A 15 21.96 11.40 11.77
C GLY A 15 20.61 10.69 11.88
N SER A 16 20.03 10.77 13.07
CA SER A 16 18.69 10.28 13.37
C SER A 16 17.67 11.37 13.10
N ASP A 17 17.27 11.54 11.84
CA ASP A 17 16.06 12.30 11.50
C ASP A 17 15.06 11.34 10.85
N SER A 18 14.47 10.47 11.69
CA SER A 18 13.12 10.01 11.45
C SER A 18 12.30 10.58 12.59
N GLU A 19 11.46 11.58 12.30
CA GLU A 19 10.29 11.86 13.13
C GLU A 19 9.43 10.60 13.10
N GLY A 20 9.76 9.67 13.98
CA GLY A 20 9.03 8.43 14.19
C GLY A 20 7.68 8.83 14.76
N VAL A 21 6.67 8.89 13.90
CA VAL A 21 5.30 8.86 14.36
C VAL A 21 5.15 7.54 15.11
N ASN A 22 5.02 7.64 16.44
CA ASN A 22 5.02 6.51 17.35
C ASN A 22 3.94 5.50 16.92
N CYS A 23 4.32 4.24 16.73
CA CYS A 23 3.42 3.14 16.36
C CYS A 23 2.22 3.00 17.31
N LEU A 24 2.39 3.33 18.60
CA LEU A 24 1.30 3.31 19.57
C LEU A 24 0.27 4.43 19.35
N ALA A 25 0.68 5.56 18.77
CA ALA A 25 -0.22 6.67 18.47
C ALA A 25 -1.07 6.39 17.23
N TYR A 26 -0.56 5.60 16.28
CA TYR A 26 -1.34 5.13 15.14
C TYR A 26 -2.46 4.18 15.58
N ASP A 27 -2.18 3.22 16.46
CA ASP A 27 -3.19 2.27 16.95
C ASP A 27 -4.34 2.98 17.68
N GLU A 28 -4.05 3.94 18.57
CA GLU A 28 -5.09 4.64 19.34
C GLU A 28 -5.90 5.61 18.48
N ALA A 29 -5.26 6.32 17.55
CA ALA A 29 -5.94 7.24 16.63
C ALA A 29 -6.81 6.50 15.60
N ILE A 30 -6.34 5.38 15.06
CA ILE A 30 -7.09 4.55 14.11
C ILE A 30 -8.31 3.94 14.79
N MET A 31 -8.15 3.36 15.99
CA MET A 31 -9.26 2.80 16.74
C MET A 31 -10.30 3.86 17.13
N ALA A 32 -9.86 5.09 17.47
CA ALA A 32 -10.75 6.20 17.79
C ALA A 32 -11.51 6.75 16.57
N GLN A 33 -11.00 6.55 15.35
CA GLN A 33 -11.60 7.03 14.11
C GLN A 33 -12.17 5.92 13.23
N GLN A 34 -12.13 4.66 13.67
CA GLN A 34 -12.52 3.50 12.86
C GLN A 34 -13.92 3.64 12.28
N ASP A 35 -14.90 4.03 13.10
CA ASP A 35 -16.28 4.25 12.67
C ASP A 35 -16.38 5.33 11.60
N ARG A 36 -15.62 6.42 11.74
CA ARG A 36 -15.59 7.51 10.77
C ARG A 36 -14.94 7.09 9.45
N ILE A 37 -13.80 6.40 9.51
CA ILE A 37 -13.10 5.88 8.32
C ILE A 37 -14.04 4.96 7.53
N GLN A 38 -14.72 4.04 8.22
CA GLN A 38 -15.68 3.15 7.59
C GLN A 38 -16.89 3.91 7.04
N GLN A 39 -17.40 4.92 7.74
CA GLN A 39 -18.51 5.73 7.28
C GLN A 39 -18.18 6.47 5.98
N GLU A 40 -17.04 7.15 5.88
CA GLU A 40 -16.63 7.86 4.66
C GLU A 40 -16.53 6.91 3.44
N PHE A 41 -16.03 5.69 3.65
CA PHE A 41 -15.97 4.68 2.59
C PHE A 41 -17.37 4.23 2.14
N MET A 42 -18.28 3.99 3.10
CA MET A 42 -19.65 3.60 2.79
C MET A 42 -20.46 4.71 2.13
N ASP A 43 -20.26 5.96 2.55
CA ASP A 43 -20.90 7.13 1.96
C ASP A 43 -20.50 7.28 0.47
N LEU A 44 -19.24 7.02 0.12
CA LEU A 44 -18.79 7.00 -1.28
C LEU A 44 -19.44 5.86 -2.08
N ILE A 45 -19.54 4.66 -1.49
CA ILE A 45 -20.24 3.53 -2.14
C ILE A 45 -21.70 3.88 -2.39
N GLU A 46 -22.38 4.53 -1.44
CA GLU A 46 -23.77 4.95 -1.59
C GLU A 46 -23.94 5.96 -2.74
N GLN A 47 -22.99 6.87 -2.95
CA GLN A 47 -23.00 7.77 -4.11
C GLN A 47 -22.91 7.00 -5.44
N VAL A 48 -22.06 5.98 -5.50
CA VAL A 48 -21.93 5.11 -6.69
C VAL A 48 -23.21 4.30 -6.90
N GLU A 49 -23.82 3.77 -5.84
CA GLU A 49 -25.09 3.03 -5.91
C GLU A 49 -26.23 3.91 -6.43
N LYS A 50 -26.25 5.20 -6.05
CA LYS A 50 -27.17 6.22 -6.57
C LYS A 50 -26.86 6.68 -7.99
N GLN A 51 -25.88 6.07 -8.66
CA GLN A 51 -25.46 6.39 -10.03
C GLN A 51 -25.05 7.86 -10.20
N THR A 52 -24.25 8.36 -9.25
CA THR A 52 -23.63 9.68 -9.37
C THR A 52 -22.81 9.80 -10.67
N SER A 53 -22.61 11.03 -11.15
CA SER A 53 -21.79 11.23 -12.35
C SER A 53 -20.32 10.94 -12.05
N VAL A 54 -19.55 10.56 -13.08
CA VAL A 54 -18.10 10.36 -12.94
C VAL A 54 -17.40 11.66 -12.49
N ALA A 55 -17.92 12.82 -12.90
CA ALA A 55 -17.38 14.12 -12.50
C ALA A 55 -17.58 14.40 -11.01
N ASP A 56 -18.74 14.04 -10.46
CA ASP A 56 -19.02 14.20 -9.04
C ASP A 56 -18.20 13.22 -8.20
N LEU A 57 -18.10 11.96 -8.65
CA LEU A 57 -17.23 10.97 -8.00
C LEU A 57 -15.77 11.43 -7.99
N LEU A 58 -15.28 11.94 -9.12
CA LEU A 58 -13.93 12.50 -9.23
C LEU A 58 -13.75 13.72 -8.33
N ALA A 59 -14.77 14.56 -8.16
CA ALA A 59 -14.71 15.67 -7.21
C ALA A 59 -14.55 15.18 -5.76
N SER A 60 -15.25 14.12 -5.37
CA SER A 60 -15.06 13.48 -4.05
C SER A 60 -13.66 12.88 -3.88
N PHE A 61 -13.11 12.22 -4.91
CA PHE A 61 -11.73 11.72 -4.88
C PHE A 61 -10.67 12.84 -4.87
N ASN A 62 -11.01 14.06 -5.26
CA ASN A 62 -10.12 15.23 -5.18
C ASN A 62 -10.32 16.07 -3.91
N ASP A 63 -11.31 15.76 -3.08
CA ASP A 63 -11.34 16.29 -1.72
C ASP A 63 -10.28 15.57 -0.90
N GLN A 64 -9.31 16.33 -0.38
CA GLN A 64 -8.17 15.77 0.34
C GLN A 64 -8.61 14.92 1.54
N SER A 65 -9.59 15.39 2.30
CA SER A 65 -10.02 14.71 3.52
C SER A 65 -10.72 13.40 3.21
N THR A 66 -11.67 13.42 2.27
CA THR A 66 -12.36 12.22 1.80
C THR A 66 -11.37 11.23 1.21
N SER A 67 -10.51 11.68 0.28
CA SER A 67 -9.51 10.82 -0.36
C SER A 67 -8.57 10.17 0.66
N ASP A 68 -8.09 10.92 1.64
CA ASP A 68 -7.20 10.38 2.68
C ASP A 68 -7.91 9.31 3.53
N TYR A 69 -9.16 9.53 3.93
CA TYR A 69 -9.95 8.52 4.64
C TYR A 69 -10.14 7.24 3.82
N LEU A 70 -10.40 7.36 2.53
CA LEU A 70 -10.52 6.20 1.63
C LEU A 70 -9.22 5.42 1.54
N VAL A 71 -8.08 6.10 1.40
CA VAL A 71 -6.75 5.46 1.36
C VAL A 71 -6.43 4.76 2.68
N VAL A 72 -6.72 5.40 3.82
CA VAL A 72 -6.57 4.77 5.14
C VAL A 72 -7.42 3.51 5.24
N TYR A 73 -8.69 3.57 4.83
CA TYR A 73 -9.58 2.40 4.86
C TYR A 73 -9.01 1.23 4.04
N LEU A 74 -8.56 1.50 2.80
CA LEU A 74 -7.99 0.48 1.93
C LEU A 74 -6.68 -0.11 2.48
N ARG A 75 -5.85 0.69 3.16
CA ARG A 75 -4.65 0.22 3.87
C ARG A 75 -5.00 -0.71 5.02
N LEU A 76 -6.00 -0.35 5.83
CA LEU A 76 -6.47 -1.19 6.95
C LEU A 76 -7.09 -2.49 6.45
N LEU A 77 -7.86 -2.45 5.36
CA LEU A 77 -8.41 -3.64 4.73
C LEU A 77 -7.30 -4.57 4.21
N THR A 78 -6.27 -3.99 3.61
CA THR A 78 -5.07 -4.72 3.15
C THR A 78 -4.35 -5.37 4.33
N SER A 79 -4.08 -4.62 5.41
CA SER A 79 -3.47 -5.15 6.64
C SER A 79 -4.30 -6.29 7.24
N GLY A 80 -5.62 -6.11 7.34
CA GLY A 80 -6.53 -7.12 7.86
C GLY A 80 -6.50 -8.41 7.04
N TYR A 81 -6.46 -8.32 5.71
CA TYR A 81 -6.33 -9.49 4.84
C TYR A 81 -4.99 -10.20 5.01
N LEU A 82 -3.89 -9.44 5.01
CA LEU A 82 -2.54 -9.99 5.21
C LEU A 82 -2.44 -10.76 6.53
N GLN A 83 -2.93 -10.17 7.62
CA GLN A 83 -2.91 -10.80 8.94
C GLN A 83 -3.82 -12.04 9.01
N ARG A 84 -4.99 -12.01 8.36
CA ARG A 84 -5.92 -13.15 8.29
C ARG A 84 -5.28 -14.35 7.58
N GLU A 85 -4.61 -14.10 6.46
CA GLU A 85 -3.94 -15.13 5.66
C GLU A 85 -2.43 -15.20 5.96
N SER A 86 -2.03 -14.88 7.20
CA SER A 86 -0.62 -14.70 7.59
C SER A 86 0.29 -15.86 7.22
N LYS A 87 -0.17 -17.11 7.37
CA LYS A 87 0.62 -18.31 7.00
C LYS A 87 0.97 -18.37 5.51
N PHE A 88 0.11 -17.81 4.65
CA PHE A 88 0.41 -17.71 3.23
C PHE A 88 1.44 -16.60 3.00
N PHE A 89 1.21 -15.41 3.58
CA PHE A 89 2.02 -14.23 3.32
C PHE A 89 3.40 -14.21 4.00
N GLU A 90 3.60 -14.96 5.09
CA GLU A 90 4.88 -14.97 5.84
C GLU A 90 6.10 -15.30 4.96
N HIS A 91 5.90 -16.11 3.92
CA HIS A 91 6.96 -16.54 2.99
C HIS A 91 7.38 -15.44 2.00
N PHE A 92 6.58 -14.39 1.86
CA PHE A 92 6.81 -13.28 0.92
C PHE A 92 7.36 -12.03 1.63
N ILE A 93 7.53 -12.09 2.95
CA ILE A 93 8.01 -10.95 3.75
C ILE A 93 9.50 -11.10 4.01
N GLU A 94 10.25 -10.09 3.59
CA GLU A 94 11.70 -10.05 3.76
C GLU A 94 12.14 -9.53 5.15
N GLY A 95 13.35 -9.89 5.54
CA GLY A 95 14.02 -9.34 6.74
C GLY A 95 13.65 -10.03 8.06
N GLY A 96 13.01 -11.22 8.01
CA GLY A 96 12.69 -12.00 9.22
C GLY A 96 11.59 -11.39 10.09
N ARG A 97 10.83 -10.42 9.55
CA ARG A 97 9.68 -9.80 10.21
C ARG A 97 8.48 -10.73 10.17
N THR A 98 7.66 -10.68 11.20
CA THR A 98 6.31 -11.27 11.18
C THR A 98 5.38 -10.48 10.25
N VAL A 99 4.29 -11.10 9.81
CA VAL A 99 3.25 -10.42 9.01
C VAL A 99 2.69 -9.20 9.75
N LYS A 100 2.51 -9.30 11.06
CA LYS A 100 2.03 -8.19 11.88
C LYS A 100 3.00 -7.01 11.87
N GLU A 101 4.29 -7.26 12.07
CA GLU A 101 5.32 -6.21 12.04
C GLU A 101 5.42 -5.57 10.65
N PHE A 102 5.32 -6.37 9.58
CA PHE A 102 5.27 -5.84 8.22
C PHE A 102 4.05 -4.93 8.01
N CYS A 103 2.86 -5.34 8.45
CA CYS A 103 1.66 -4.51 8.35
C CYS A 103 1.82 -3.16 9.05
N GLN A 104 2.32 -3.17 10.28
CA GLN A 104 2.50 -1.96 11.09
C GLN A 104 3.56 -1.00 10.53
N GLN A 105 4.56 -1.52 9.80
CA GLN A 105 5.68 -0.72 9.30
C GLN A 105 5.50 -0.27 7.85
N GLU A 106 4.89 -1.08 6.99
CA GLU A 106 4.84 -0.87 5.54
C GLU A 106 3.43 -0.72 4.96
N VAL A 107 2.39 -1.21 5.66
CA VAL A 107 1.02 -1.24 5.11
C VAL A 107 0.14 -0.15 5.72
N GLU A 108 0.01 -0.14 7.04
CA GLU A 108 -0.90 0.73 7.79
C GLU A 108 -0.51 2.21 7.74
N PRO A 109 0.78 2.60 7.82
CA PRO A 109 1.15 4.01 7.77
C PRO A 109 0.85 4.64 6.41
N MET A 110 0.36 5.88 6.45
CA MET A 110 0.19 6.70 5.25
C MET A 110 1.53 6.99 4.57
N CYS A 111 1.49 7.28 3.27
CA CYS A 111 2.66 7.65 2.46
C CYS A 111 3.75 6.56 2.36
N LYS A 112 3.45 5.31 2.75
CA LYS A 112 4.32 4.16 2.47
C LYS A 112 4.08 3.60 1.07
N GLU A 113 5.15 3.20 0.40
CA GLU A 113 5.06 2.63 -0.94
C GLU A 113 4.27 1.30 -0.94
N SER A 114 3.64 0.99 -2.06
CA SER A 114 2.89 -0.25 -2.25
C SER A 114 3.44 -1.05 -3.42
N ASP A 115 3.64 -2.34 -3.15
CA ASP A 115 4.20 -3.33 -4.06
C ASP A 115 3.25 -4.53 -4.23
N HIS A 116 3.66 -5.56 -4.98
CA HIS A 116 2.87 -6.73 -5.37
C HIS A 116 2.07 -7.35 -4.21
N ILE A 117 2.69 -7.50 -3.03
CA ILE A 117 2.03 -8.08 -1.85
C ILE A 117 0.77 -7.29 -1.43
N HIS A 118 0.81 -5.96 -1.56
CA HIS A 118 -0.30 -5.06 -1.23
C HIS A 118 -1.42 -5.19 -2.27
N ILE A 119 -1.05 -5.21 -3.56
CA ILE A 119 -1.99 -5.34 -4.67
C ILE A 119 -2.74 -6.66 -4.58
N ILE A 120 -2.02 -7.77 -4.36
CA ILE A 120 -2.60 -9.10 -4.22
C ILE A 120 -3.57 -9.14 -3.04
N ALA A 121 -3.13 -8.68 -1.85
CA ALA A 121 -3.95 -8.70 -0.65
C ALA A 121 -5.23 -7.87 -0.82
N LEU A 122 -5.14 -6.66 -1.37
CA LEU A 122 -6.30 -5.81 -1.58
C LEU A 122 -7.24 -6.36 -2.65
N ALA A 123 -6.71 -6.84 -3.77
CA ALA A 123 -7.50 -7.47 -4.85
C ALA A 123 -8.29 -8.67 -4.32
N GLN A 124 -7.66 -9.52 -3.51
CA GLN A 124 -8.32 -10.66 -2.88
C GLN A 124 -9.30 -10.24 -1.77
N ALA A 125 -8.99 -9.22 -0.98
CA ALA A 125 -9.88 -8.71 0.06
C ALA A 125 -11.20 -8.18 -0.51
N LEU A 126 -11.12 -7.46 -1.64
CA LEU A 126 -12.27 -6.88 -2.34
C LEU A 126 -12.89 -7.82 -3.38
N SER A 127 -12.28 -8.97 -3.65
CA SER A 127 -12.69 -9.89 -4.72
C SER A 127 -12.78 -9.20 -6.11
N VAL A 128 -11.79 -8.37 -6.42
CA VAL A 128 -11.67 -7.64 -7.69
C VAL A 128 -10.47 -8.14 -8.50
N SER A 129 -10.54 -7.99 -9.82
CA SER A 129 -9.43 -8.32 -10.73
C SER A 129 -8.79 -7.04 -11.30
N ILE A 130 -7.47 -6.94 -11.13
CA ILE A 130 -6.63 -5.80 -11.47
C ILE A 130 -5.54 -6.25 -12.43
N GLN A 131 -5.33 -5.53 -13.53
CA GLN A 131 -4.17 -5.67 -14.40
C GLN A 131 -3.23 -4.49 -14.21
N VAL A 132 -1.94 -4.74 -14.07
CA VAL A 132 -0.89 -3.73 -13.96
C VAL A 132 0.05 -3.89 -15.15
N GLU A 133 0.16 -2.84 -15.96
CA GLU A 133 1.14 -2.72 -17.04
C GLU A 133 2.45 -2.16 -16.47
N TYR A 134 3.53 -2.93 -16.53
CA TYR A 134 4.84 -2.47 -16.08
C TYR A 134 5.58 -1.82 -17.25
N MET A 135 5.84 -0.53 -17.11
CA MET A 135 6.66 0.22 -18.05
C MET A 135 8.07 0.34 -17.48
N ASP A 136 8.90 -0.65 -17.77
CA ASP A 136 10.34 -0.58 -17.52
C ASP A 136 11.07 0.04 -18.72
N ARG A 137 12.37 0.32 -18.54
CA ARG A 137 13.24 0.85 -19.60
C ARG A 137 13.73 -0.24 -20.56
N GLY A 138 12.99 -1.35 -20.70
CA GLY A 138 13.35 -2.45 -21.60
C GLY A 138 13.51 -1.99 -23.05
N GLU A 139 14.46 -2.60 -23.77
CA GLU A 139 14.78 -2.23 -25.16
C GLU A 139 13.70 -2.63 -26.19
N GLY A 140 12.64 -3.32 -25.76
CA GLY A 140 11.47 -3.64 -26.59
C GLY A 140 10.27 -2.86 -26.11
N GLY A 141 9.63 -2.07 -26.98
CA GLY A 141 8.44 -1.24 -26.67
C GLY A 141 7.17 -2.01 -26.31
N THR A 142 7.30 -3.12 -25.58
CA THR A 142 6.24 -3.99 -25.06
C THR A 142 6.18 -3.84 -23.55
N THR A 143 5.02 -3.47 -23.00
CA THR A 143 4.77 -3.52 -21.56
C THR A 143 4.52 -4.95 -21.11
N ASN A 144 4.90 -5.29 -19.88
CA ASN A 144 4.63 -6.60 -19.29
C ASN A 144 3.36 -6.51 -18.43
N PRO A 145 2.22 -7.09 -18.87
CA PRO A 145 1.00 -7.09 -18.07
C PRO A 145 1.05 -8.15 -16.98
N HIS A 146 0.70 -7.78 -15.76
CA HIS A 146 0.46 -8.70 -14.65
C HIS A 146 -1.00 -8.60 -14.20
N ILE A 147 -1.67 -9.75 -14.06
CA ILE A 147 -3.08 -9.83 -13.67
C ILE A 147 -3.20 -10.44 -12.29
N PHE A 148 -3.96 -9.79 -11.41
CA PHE A 148 -4.19 -10.18 -10.03
C PHE A 148 -5.70 -10.34 -9.78
N PRO A 149 -6.20 -11.53 -9.42
CA PRO A 149 -5.50 -12.82 -9.40
C PRO A 149 -5.21 -13.35 -10.82
N GLU A 150 -4.19 -14.21 -10.94
CA GLU A 150 -3.78 -14.77 -12.24
C GLU A 150 -4.94 -15.52 -12.94
N GLY A 151 -5.03 -15.36 -14.27
CA GLY A 151 -6.04 -16.02 -15.09
C GLY A 151 -7.46 -15.45 -14.97
N SER A 152 -7.67 -14.38 -14.20
CA SER A 152 -8.95 -13.67 -14.13
C SER A 152 -9.13 -12.64 -15.25
N GLU A 153 -10.35 -12.16 -15.43
CA GLU A 153 -10.68 -11.08 -16.38
C GLU A 153 -10.66 -9.71 -15.67
N PRO A 154 -9.65 -8.86 -15.94
CA PRO A 154 -9.45 -7.61 -15.22
C PRO A 154 -10.49 -6.54 -15.61
N LYS A 155 -11.00 -5.87 -14.58
CA LYS A 155 -11.91 -4.72 -14.72
C LYS A 155 -11.23 -3.38 -14.44
N VAL A 156 -10.08 -3.42 -13.75
CA VAL A 156 -9.28 -2.25 -13.42
C VAL A 156 -7.90 -2.42 -14.06
N TYR A 157 -7.43 -1.38 -14.74
CA TYR A 157 -6.15 -1.36 -15.44
C TYR A 157 -5.29 -0.24 -14.89
N LEU A 158 -4.08 -0.57 -14.46
CA LEU A 158 -3.12 0.38 -13.91
C LEU A 158 -1.85 0.38 -14.77
N LEU A 159 -1.17 1.51 -14.82
CA LEU A 159 0.18 1.65 -15.34
C LEU A 159 1.12 1.83 -14.15
N TYR A 160 2.10 0.94 -14.02
CA TYR A 160 3.21 1.14 -13.11
C TYR A 160 4.39 1.79 -13.84
N ARG A 161 4.82 2.93 -13.30
CA ARG A 161 6.10 3.57 -13.60
C ARG A 161 6.93 3.52 -12.30
N PRO A 162 8.26 3.49 -12.33
CA PRO A 162 9.06 3.42 -11.10
C PRO A 162 8.62 4.47 -10.06
N GLY A 163 8.03 4.00 -8.96
CA GLY A 163 7.50 4.81 -7.86
C GLY A 163 6.11 5.44 -8.06
N HIS A 164 5.36 5.11 -9.12
CA HIS A 164 4.06 5.73 -9.41
C HIS A 164 3.08 4.79 -10.11
N TYR A 165 1.80 4.87 -9.72
CA TYR A 165 0.69 4.18 -10.38
C TYR A 165 -0.26 5.19 -11.02
N ASP A 166 -0.66 4.93 -12.26
CA ASP A 166 -1.68 5.69 -12.98
C ASP A 166 -2.83 4.77 -13.42
N ILE A 167 -4.01 5.33 -13.66
CA ILE A 167 -5.18 4.57 -14.16
C ILE A 167 -5.16 4.54 -15.69
N LEU A 168 -5.36 3.36 -16.28
CA LEU A 168 -5.54 3.19 -17.71
C LEU A 168 -7.02 2.94 -18.05
N TYR A 169 -7.46 3.52 -19.16
CA TYR A 169 -8.78 3.29 -19.74
C TYR A 169 -8.60 2.57 -21.09
N LYS A 170 -9.36 1.50 -21.31
CA LYS A 170 -9.40 0.77 -22.59
C LYS A 170 -10.45 1.37 -23.52
#